data_AF-A0A952TSR6-F1
#
_entry.id   AF-A0A952TSR6-F1
#
_cell.length_a   1.000
_cell.length_b   1.000
_cell.length_c   1.000
_cell.angle_alpha   90.00
_cell.angle_beta   90.00
_cell.angle_gamma   90.00
#
_symmetry.space_group_name_H-M   'P 1'
#
loop_
_entity.id
_entity.type
_entity.pdbx_description
1 polymer ?
#
loop_
_entity_poly.entity_id
_entity_poly.type
_entity_poly.pdbx_seq_one_letter_code
_entity_poly.pdbx_strand_id
1 'polypeptide(L)'
;MQKVIVFAAMGMEMGGLIYVAFLLGRYLDQTYQTKGLIFAALALIFLAAWLIQIIWLARRFQKEAEADESSPSDPSSSSKP
;
A
#
# COMPACT_ATOMS: atom_id res chain seq x y z
N MET A 1 -15.68 9.51 -1.36
CA MET A 1 -15.03 9.56 -0.03
C MET A 1 -13.90 8.53 0.10
N GLN A 2 -14.16 7.23 -0.11
CA GLN A 2 -13.15 6.17 0.10
C GLN A 2 -11.86 6.34 -0.73
N LYS A 3 -11.95 6.69 -2.02
CA LYS A 3 -10.76 6.87 -2.89
C LYS A 3 -9.78 7.95 -2.39
N VAL A 4 -10.28 9.01 -1.76
CA VAL A 4 -9.46 10.11 -1.22
C VAL A 4 -8.70 9.66 0.02
N ILE A 5 -9.34 8.85 0.88
CA ILE A 5 -8.71 8.29 2.09
C ILE A 5 -7.59 7.32 1.69
N VAL A 6 -7.82 6.47 0.68
CA VAL A 6 -6.82 5.53 0.17
C VAL A 6 -5.61 6.28 -0.42
N PHE A 7 -5.86 7.36 -1.16
CA PHE A 7 -4.78 8.18 -1.73
C PHE A 7 -3.98 8.91 -0.63
N ALA A 8 -4.66 9.44 0.38
CA ALA A 8 -4.01 10.06 1.54
C ALA A 8 -3.21 9.05 2.37
N ALA A 9 -3.72 7.83 2.55
CA ALA A 9 -3.02 6.75 3.22
C ALA A 9 -1.75 6.34 2.45
N MET A 10 -1.82 6.26 1.11
CA MET A 10 -0.64 5.97 0.28
C MET A 10 0.44 7.05 0.38
N GLY A 11 0.05 8.33 0.40
CA GLY A 11 0.99 9.43 0.64
C GLY A 11 1.63 9.39 2.03
N MET A 12 0.83 9.05 3.05
CA MET A 12 1.31 8.90 4.43
C MET A 12 2.29 7.71 4.56
N GLU A 13 1.99 6.56 3.94
CA GLU A 13 2.91 5.41 3.93
C GLU A 13 4.23 5.76 3.26
N MET A 14 4.21 6.48 2.13
CA MET A 14 5.43 6.90 1.44
C MET A 14 6.27 7.84 2.33
N GLY A 15 5.63 8.82 2.97
CA GLY A 15 6.29 9.72 3.92
C GLY A 15 6.85 8.98 5.15
N GLY A 16 6.08 8.04 5.70
CA GLY A 16 6.50 7.19 6.81
C GLY A 16 7.69 6.30 6.46
N LEU A 17 7.69 5.69 5.27
CA LEU A 17 8.79 4.88 4.76
C LEU A 17 10.07 5.68 4.60
N ILE A 18 9.98 6.91 4.07
CA ILE A 18 11.13 7.81 3.96
C ILE A 18 11.67 8.18 5.34
N TYR A 19 10.78 8.49 6.30
CA TYR A 19 11.18 8.82 7.67
C TYR A 19 11.86 7.63 8.37
N VAL A 20 11.28 6.43 8.25
CA VAL A 20 11.85 5.20 8.83
C VAL A 20 13.17 4.87 8.15
N ALA A 21 13.25 4.90 6.81
CA ALA A 21 14.49 4.64 6.09
C ALA A 21 15.59 5.65 6.44
N PHE A 22 15.24 6.92 6.68
CA PHE A 22 16.17 7.94 7.15
C PHE A 22 16.70 7.64 8.55
N LEU A 23 15.81 7.33 9.50
CA LEU A 23 16.21 7.04 10.88
C LEU A 23 17.06 5.76 10.96
N LEU A 24 16.59 4.68 10.32
CA LEU A 24 17.23 3.39 10.32
C LEU A 24 18.55 3.42 9.55
N GLY A 25 18.57 4.08 8.39
CA GLY A 25 19.77 4.29 7.60
C GLY A 25 20.84 5.06 8.36
N ARG A 26 20.47 6.14 9.06
CA ARG A 26 21.40 6.89 9.91
C ARG A 26 21.94 6.05 11.07
N TYR A 27 21.09 5.25 11.71
CA TYR A 27 21.50 4.38 12.81
C TYR A 27 22.47 3.28 12.36
N LEU A 28 22.16 2.61 11.24
CA LEU A 28 23.04 1.58 10.69
C LEU A 28 24.34 2.15 10.13
N ASP A 29 24.31 3.33 9.49
CA ASP A 29 25.51 3.94 8.92
C ASP A 29 26.47 4.43 10.00
N GLN A 30 25.96 4.89 11.15
CA GLN A 30 26.80 5.16 12.33
C GLN A 30 27.47 3.91 12.90
N THR A 31 26.81 2.75 12.80
CA THR A 31 27.33 1.49 13.37
C THR A 31 28.37 0.84 12.45
N TYR A 32 28.18 0.90 11.14
CA TYR A 32 29.01 0.17 10.17
C TYR A 32 29.98 1.06 9.35
N GLN A 33 29.98 2.40 9.55
CA GLN A 33 30.80 3.36 8.78
C GLN A 33 30.70 3.21 7.26
N THR A 34 29.56 2.75 6.76
CA THR A 34 29.38 2.34 5.36
C THR A 34 29.23 3.47 4.35
N LYS A 35 29.46 4.74 4.74
CA LYS A 35 29.37 5.92 3.87
C LYS A 35 28.05 5.95 3.07
N GLY A 36 26.95 5.51 3.66
CA GLY A 36 25.62 5.52 3.04
C GLY A 36 25.29 4.33 2.12
N LEU A 37 26.16 3.33 1.96
CA LEU A 37 25.86 2.15 1.13
C LEU A 37 24.67 1.35 1.69
N ILE A 38 24.61 1.20 3.02
CA ILE A 38 23.50 0.53 3.71
C ILE A 38 22.20 1.31 3.53
N PHE A 39 22.26 2.64 3.57
CA PHE A 39 21.09 3.49 3.32
C PHE A 39 20.55 3.27 1.90
N ALA A 40 21.43 3.21 0.88
CA ALA A 40 21.03 2.95 -0.49
C ALA A 40 20.36 1.57 -0.66
N ALA A 41 20.91 0.53 -0.03
CA ALA A 41 20.32 -0.81 -0.05
C ALA A 41 18.95 -0.85 0.66
N LEU A 42 18.84 -0.23 1.84
CA LEU A 42 17.58 -0.10 2.57
C LEU A 42 16.53 0.67 1.78
N ALA A 43 16.92 1.77 1.13
CA ALA A 43 16.02 2.55 0.29
C ALA A 43 15.47 1.71 -0.88
N LEU A 44 16.32 0.92 -1.53
CA LEU A 44 15.91 -0.01 -2.60
C LEU A 44 14.95 -1.09 -2.09
N ILE A 45 15.22 -1.69 -0.93
CA ILE A 45 14.36 -2.70 -0.32
C ILE A 45 13.00 -2.10 0.05
N PHE A 46 13.00 -0.94 0.69
CA PHE A 46 11.77 -0.25 1.06
C PHE A 46 10.96 0.19 -0.16
N LEU A 47 11.62 0.64 -1.22
CA LEU A 47 10.96 0.96 -2.49
C LEU A 47 10.29 -0.29 -3.11
N ALA A 48 11.00 -1.41 -3.13
CA ALA A 48 10.45 -2.66 -3.65
C ALA A 48 9.27 -3.17 -2.81
N ALA A 49 9.39 -3.14 -1.48
CA ALA A 49 8.32 -3.51 -0.56
C ALA A 49 7.07 -2.64 -0.76
N TRP A 50 7.26 -1.33 -0.93
CA TRP A 50 6.17 -0.40 -1.18
C TRP A 50 5.48 -0.65 -2.53
N LEU A 51 6.24 -0.90 -3.60
CA LEU A 51 5.67 -1.25 -4.90
C LEU A 51 4.82 -2.52 -4.84
N ILE A 52 5.29 -3.55 -4.14
CA ILE A 52 4.53 -4.79 -3.93
C ILE A 52 3.21 -4.49 -3.20
N GLN A 53 3.26 -3.67 -2.15
CA GLN A 53 2.07 -3.26 -1.39
C GLN A 53 1.06 -2.53 -2.28
N ILE A 54 1.52 -1.59 -3.13
CA ILE A 54 0.66 -0.88 -4.09
C ILE A 54 0.00 -1.84 -5.07
N ILE A 55 0.77 -2.75 -5.67
CA ILE A 55 0.24 -3.72 -6.64
C ILE A 55 -0.79 -4.63 -5.98
N TRP A 56 -0.53 -5.10 -4.76
CA TRP A 56 -1.45 -5.93 -4.00
C TRP A 56 -2.76 -5.19 -3.70
N LEU A 57 -2.66 -3.94 -3.27
CA LEU A 57 -3.82 -3.11 -2.96
C LEU A 57 -4.64 -2.78 -4.22
N ALA A 58 -3.98 -2.48 -5.34
CA ALA A 58 -4.63 -2.24 -6.63
C ALA A 58 -5.42 -3.47 -7.10
N ARG A 59 -4.83 -4.67 -7.00
CA ARG A 59 -5.52 -5.94 -7.32
C ARG A 59 -6.71 -6.19 -6.41
N ARG A 60 -6.60 -5.84 -5.13
CA ARG A 60 -7.71 -5.97 -4.18
C ARG A 60 -8.88 -5.06 -4.54
N PHE A 61 -8.62 -3.79 -4.88
CA PHE A 61 -9.68 -2.87 -5.31
C PHE A 61 -10.36 -3.31 -6.61
N GLN A 62 -9.62 -3.87 -7.57
CA GLN A 62 -10.22 -4.43 -8.78
C GLN A 62 -11.14 -5.59 -8.47
N LYS A 63 -10.71 -6.52 -7.60
CA LYS A 63 -11.52 -7.67 -7.19
C LYS A 63 -12.77 -7.27 -6.40
N GLU A 64 -12.67 -6.26 -5.53
CA GLU A 64 -13.82 -5.72 -4.80
C GLU A 64 -14.83 -5.06 -5.75
N ALA A 65 -14.37 -4.36 -6.80
CA ALA A 65 -15.24 -3.77 -7.81
C ALA A 65 -16.00 -4.82 -8.65
N GLU A 66 -15.35 -5.92 -9.03
CA GLU A 66 -15.99 -7.03 -9.77
C GLU A 66 -17.00 -7.82 -8.89
N ALA A 67 -16.75 -7.90 -7.57
CA ALA A 67 -17.64 -8.58 -6.63
C ALA A 67 -18.94 -7.78 -6.36
N ASP A 68 -18.89 -6.45 -6.38
CA ASP A 68 -20.08 -5.61 -6.21
C ASP A 68 -21.04 -5.71 -7.41
N GLU A 69 -20.53 -5.91 -8.63
CA GLU A 69 -21.35 -6.10 -9.84
C GLU A 69 -22.02 -7.49 -9.93
N SER A 70 -21.54 -8.48 -9.19
CA SER A 70 -22.02 -9.87 -9.26
C SER A 70 -22.99 -10.27 -8.15
N SER A 71 -23.42 -9.34 -7.29
CA SER A 71 -24.56 -9.58 -6.41
C SER A 71 -25.83 -9.71 -7.26
N PRO A 72 -26.45 -10.90 -7.36
CA PRO A 72 -27.72 -11.05 -8.04
C PRO A 72 -28.73 -10.18 -7.29
N SER A 73 -29.32 -9.22 -7.98
CA SER A 73 -30.54 -8.59 -7.53
C SER A 73 -31.57 -9.70 -7.28
N ASP A 74 -31.83 -10.02 -6.01
CA ASP A 74 -32.88 -10.94 -5.58
C ASP A 74 -34.19 -10.59 -6.30
N PRO A 75 -34.72 -11.46 -7.19
CA PRO A 75 -36.05 -11.28 -7.76
C PRO A 75 -37.04 -11.91 -6.79
N SER A 76 -37.16 -11.35 -5.59
CA SER A 76 -38.03 -11.86 -4.52
C SER A 76 -38.98 -10.76 -4.03
N SER A 77 -39.82 -10.21 -4.92
CA SER A 77 -41.05 -9.50 -4.46
C SER A 77 -42.18 -9.37 -5.49
N SER A 78 -42.25 -10.18 -6.54
CA SER A 78 -43.36 -10.10 -7.53
C SER A 78 -44.03 -11.45 -7.84
N SER A 79 -44.41 -12.19 -6.82
CA SER A 79 -45.54 -13.15 -6.84
C SER A 79 -45.73 -13.59 -5.40
N LYS A 80 -46.88 -13.56 -4.74
CA LYS A 80 -48.32 -13.64 -5.05
C LYS A 80 -49.04 -13.34 -3.70
N PRO A 81 -50.37 -13.36 -3.56
CA PRO A 81 -51.42 -13.55 -4.56
C PRO A 81 -52.26 -12.29 -4.84
#